data_AF-A0A165HCI7-F1
#
_entry.id   AF-A0A165HCI7-F1
#
_cell.length_a   1.000
_cell.length_b   1.000
_cell.length_c   1.000
_cell.angle_alpha   90.00
_cell.angle_beta   90.00
_cell.angle_gamma   90.00
#
_symmetry.space_group_name_H-M   'P 1'
#
loop_
_entity.id
_entity.type
_entity.pdbx_description
1 polymer ?
#
loop_
_entity_poly.entity_id
_entity_poly.type
_entity_poly.pdbx_seq_one_letter_code
_entity_poly.pdbx_strand_id
1 'polypeptide(L)'
;MLSISGLSSASKITLLNAKYMAHHLSGHYNLQFKNDNGHVAHRLLIDPAKFDKAAGTKVTDFAKRLQVRLTFLAYLNRAMSIT
;
A
#
# COMPACT_ATOMS: atom_id res chain seq x y z
N MET A 1 20.04 15.35 8.57
CA MET A 1 18.79 15.34 9.37
C MET A 1 17.81 16.33 8.76
N LEU A 2 16.49 16.09 8.84
CA LEU A 2 15.49 17.01 8.28
C LEU A 2 15.40 18.31 9.11
N SER A 3 15.31 19.46 8.46
CA SER A 3 14.98 20.75 9.09
C SER A 3 13.50 20.81 9.49
N ILE A 4 13.09 21.84 10.24
CA ILE A 4 11.70 22.03 10.69
C ILE A 4 10.71 22.14 9.51
N SER A 5 11.13 22.80 8.43
CA SER A 5 10.39 22.86 7.17
C SER A 5 10.33 21.48 6.49
N GLY A 6 11.42 20.71 6.58
CA GLY A 6 11.51 19.34 6.09
C GLY A 6 10.55 18.39 6.81
N LEU A 7 10.37 18.54 8.12
CA LEU A 7 9.41 17.75 8.91
C LEU A 7 7.96 18.01 8.44
N SER A 8 7.58 19.28 8.27
CA SER A 8 6.25 19.64 7.76
C SER A 8 6.00 19.08 6.36
N SER A 9 6.97 19.22 5.45
CA SER A 9 6.88 18.69 4.09
C SER A 9 6.78 17.15 4.07
N ALA A 10 7.55 16.45 4.91
CA ALA A 10 7.50 14.99 5.01
C ALA A 10 6.12 14.49 5.46
N SER A 11 5.48 15.16 6.42
CA SER A 11 4.12 14.83 6.86
C SER A 11 3.10 15.04 5.73
N LYS A 12 3.20 16.14 4.97
CA LYS A 12 2.33 16.41 3.81
C LYS A 12 2.47 15.34 2.74
N ILE A 13 3.70 14.96 2.40
CA ILE A 13 3.97 13.90 1.41
C ILE A 13 3.41 12.56 1.87
N THR A 14 3.55 12.23 3.16
CA THR A 14 3.03 10.97 3.70
C THR A 14 1.50 10.89 3.58
N LEU A 15 0.79 11.99 3.90
CA LEU A 15 -0.65 12.06 3.73
C LEU A 15 -1.07 11.99 2.26
N LEU A 16 -0.34 12.67 1.37
CA LEU A 16 -0.59 12.63 -0.07
C LEU A 16 -0.46 11.21 -0.62
N ASN A 17 0.64 10.52 -0.29
CA ASN A 17 0.89 9.15 -0.74
C ASN A 17 -0.19 8.20 -0.24
N ALA A 18 -0.60 8.31 1.03
CA ALA A 18 -1.66 7.47 1.59
C ALA A 18 -3.01 7.69 0.89
N LYS A 19 -3.38 8.95 0.62
CA LYS A 19 -4.61 9.28 -0.11
C LYS A 19 -4.57 8.81 -1.56
N TYR A 20 -3.43 8.99 -2.23
CA TYR A 20 -3.24 8.50 -3.61
C TYR A 20 -3.43 6.98 -3.68
N MET A 21 -2.79 6.22 -2.78
CA MET A 21 -2.96 4.77 -2.70
C MET A 21 -4.40 4.38 -2.38
N ALA A 22 -5.07 5.08 -1.46
CA ALA A 22 -6.47 4.81 -1.14
C ALA A 22 -7.40 5.04 -2.34
N HIS A 23 -7.16 6.08 -3.14
CA HIS A 23 -7.90 6.32 -4.37
C HIS A 23 -7.63 5.22 -5.41
N HIS A 24 -6.36 4.86 -5.63
CA HIS A 24 -6.00 3.84 -6.61
C HIS A 24 -6.53 2.43 -6.26
N LEU A 25 -6.55 2.09 -4.97
CA LEU A 25 -7.07 0.81 -4.48
C LEU A 25 -8.60 0.80 -4.31
N SER A 26 -9.24 1.96 -4.46
CA SER A 26 -10.70 2.05 -4.37
C SER A 26 -11.36 1.24 -5.50
N GLY A 27 -12.46 0.54 -5.17
CA GLY A 27 -13.14 -0.38 -6.09
C GLY A 27 -12.59 -1.80 -6.10
N HIS A 28 -11.29 -2.01 -5.84
CA HIS A 28 -10.70 -3.35 -5.74
C HIS A 28 -10.69 -3.92 -4.33
N TYR A 29 -10.41 -3.07 -3.33
CA TYR A 29 -10.27 -3.48 -1.94
C TYR A 29 -11.23 -2.72 -1.03
N ASN A 30 -11.72 -3.40 0.02
CA ASN A 30 -12.47 -2.74 1.07
C ASN A 30 -11.49 -1.99 1.99
N LEU A 31 -11.61 -0.66 2.02
CA LEU A 31 -10.76 0.21 2.84
C LEU A 31 -11.54 0.65 4.08
N GLN A 32 -11.04 0.33 5.28
CA GLN A 32 -11.66 0.67 6.55
C GLN A 32 -11.07 1.95 7.17
N PHE A 33 -11.78 2.50 8.18
CA PHE A 33 -11.36 3.66 8.97
C PHE A 33 -11.09 4.93 8.14
N LYS A 34 -12.08 5.30 7.31
CA LYS A 34 -12.10 6.59 6.61
C LYS A 34 -12.86 7.60 7.46
N ASN A 35 -12.54 8.89 7.31
CA ASN A 35 -13.37 9.96 7.86
C ASN A 35 -14.64 10.16 7.02
N ASP A 36 -15.49 11.09 7.45
CA ASP A 36 -16.77 11.40 6.79
C ASP A 36 -16.60 11.86 5.34
N ASN A 37 -15.43 12.44 5.01
CA ASN A 37 -15.07 12.85 3.66
C ASN A 37 -14.43 11.71 2.83
N GLY A 38 -14.44 10.47 3.31
CA GLY A 38 -13.85 9.31 2.63
C GLY A 38 -12.32 9.29 2.58
N HIS A 39 -11.65 10.18 3.32
CA HIS A 39 -10.20 10.26 3.37
C HIS A 39 -9.59 9.36 4.43
N VAL A 40 -8.41 8.82 4.11
CA VAL A 40 -7.53 8.14 5.06
C VAL A 40 -6.50 9.12 5.65
N ALA A 41 -5.94 8.77 6.80
CA ALA A 41 -4.81 9.47 7.39
C ALA A 41 -3.50 9.11 6.67
N HIS A 42 -2.38 9.06 7.40
CA HIS A 42 -1.06 8.72 6.85
C HIS A 42 -0.86 7.20 6.58
N ARG A 43 -1.89 6.38 6.82
CA ARG A 43 -1.93 4.92 6.60
C ARG A 43 -3.33 4.50 6.17
N LEU A 44 -3.43 3.32 5.56
CA LEU A 44 -4.66 2.70 5.11
C LEU A 44 -4.78 1.27 5.67
N LEU A 45 -6.00 0.83 5.95
CA LEU A 45 -6.28 -0.54 6.37
C LEU A 45 -7.18 -1.23 5.34
N ILE A 46 -6.71 -2.37 4.84
CA ILE A 46 -7.42 -3.20 3.87
C ILE A 46 -8.07 -4.38 4.60
N ASP A 47 -9.34 -4.60 4.35
CA ASP A 47 -10.09 -5.73 4.87
C ASP A 47 -10.23 -6.85 3.81
N PRO A 48 -9.59 -8.01 4.02
CA PRO A 48 -9.63 -9.11 3.08
C PRO A 48 -10.80 -10.09 3.28
N ALA A 49 -11.71 -9.84 4.23
CA ALA A 49 -12.78 -10.80 4.58
C ALA A 49 -13.66 -11.22 3.38
N LYS A 50 -13.83 -10.33 2.39
CA LYS A 50 -14.55 -10.66 1.15
C LYS A 50 -13.83 -11.73 0.32
N PHE A 51 -12.50 -11.74 0.30
CA PHE A 51 -11.70 -12.70 -0.47
C PHE A 51 -11.60 -14.06 0.22
N ASP A 52 -11.60 -14.09 1.56
CA ASP A 52 -11.64 -15.34 2.32
C ASP A 52 -12.96 -16.07 2.06
N LYS A 53 -14.10 -15.37 2.12
CA LYS A 53 -15.41 -15.96 1.83
C LYS A 53 -15.57 -16.41 0.37
N ALA A 54 -15.01 -15.66 -0.58
CA ALA A 54 -15.17 -15.96 -2.00
C ALA A 54 -14.21 -17.04 -2.53
N ALA A 55 -12.98 -17.09 -2.01
CA ALA A 55 -11.91 -17.91 -2.57
C ALA A 55 -11.03 -18.60 -1.51
N GLY A 56 -11.39 -18.56 -0.23
CA GLY A 56 -10.60 -19.12 0.87
C GLY A 56 -9.23 -18.45 1.07
N THR A 57 -9.03 -17.25 0.50
CA THR A 57 -7.74 -16.56 0.53
C THR A 57 -7.58 -15.80 1.85
N LYS A 58 -6.58 -16.19 2.64
CA LYS A 58 -6.30 -15.57 3.94
C LYS A 58 -5.33 -14.40 3.79
N VAL A 59 -5.27 -13.57 4.83
CA VAL A 59 -4.34 -12.42 4.93
C VAL A 59 -2.89 -12.84 4.62
N THR A 60 -2.47 -14.00 5.11
CA THR A 60 -1.11 -14.53 4.91
C THR A 60 -0.77 -14.81 3.45
N ASP A 61 -1.75 -15.15 2.63
CA ASP A 61 -1.54 -15.48 1.23
C ASP A 61 -1.21 -14.22 0.41
N PHE A 62 -1.87 -13.08 0.74
CA PHE A 62 -1.52 -11.78 0.19
C PHE A 62 -0.08 -11.38 0.54
N ALA A 63 0.31 -11.54 1.80
CA ALA A 63 1.66 -11.19 2.26
C ALA A 63 2.73 -12.03 1.56
N LYS A 64 2.55 -13.36 1.49
CA LYS A 64 3.47 -14.28 0.80
C LYS A 64 3.57 -13.94 -0.69
N ARG A 65 2.46 -13.65 -1.35
CA ARG A 65 2.44 -13.32 -2.77
C ARG A 65 3.17 -12.00 -3.07
N LEU A 66 3.01 -11.00 -2.21
CA LEU A 66 3.74 -9.74 -2.32
C LEU A 66 5.25 -9.97 -2.17
N GLN A 67 5.67 -10.80 -1.21
CA GLN A 67 7.07 -11.14 -1.01
C GLN A 67 7.71 -11.76 -2.26
N VAL A 68 7.08 -12.78 -2.84
CA VAL A 68 7.60 -13.48 -4.04
C VAL A 68 7.71 -12.54 -5.24
N ARG A 69 6.70 -11.69 -5.48
CA ARG A 69 6.68 -10.71 -6.58
C ARG A 69 7.83 -9.71 -6.45
N LEU A 70 8.11 -9.22 -5.25
CA LEU A 70 9.17 -8.26 -4.99
C LEU A 70 10.56 -8.87 -5.17
N THR A 71 10.77 -10.09 -4.68
CA THR A 71 12.04 -10.80 -4.88
C THR A 71 12.32 -11.04 -6.36
N PHE A 72 11.29 -11.42 -7.13
CA PHE A 72 11.42 -11.64 -8.57
C PHE A 72 11.69 -10.35 -9.35
N LEU A 73 11.00 -9.25 -9.04
CA LEU A 73 11.26 -7.94 -9.66
C LEU A 73 12.67 -7.43 -9.33
N ALA A 74 13.11 -7.60 -8.08
CA ALA A 74 14.47 -7.26 -7.68
C ALA A 74 15.52 -8.08 -8.45
N TYR A 75 15.25 -9.37 -8.68
CA TYR A 75 16.10 -10.23 -9.49
C TYR A 75 16.18 -9.76 -10.95
N LEU A 76 15.03 -9.45 -11.59
CA LEU A 76 15.00 -8.97 -12.96
C LEU A 76 15.70 -7.62 -13.14
N ASN A 77 15.47 -6.67 -12.22
CA ASN A 77 16.16 -5.37 -12.26
C ASN A 77 17.68 -5.53 -12.11
N ARG A 78 18.12 -6.49 -11.28
CA ARG A 78 19.55 -6.80 -11.14
C ARG A 78 20.11 -7.45 -12.41
N ALA A 79 19.35 -8.33 -13.07
CA ALA A 79 19.77 -8.97 -14.32
C ALA A 79 19.88 -7.96 -15.48
N MET A 80 18.93 -7.03 -15.62
CA MET A 80 18.96 -5.97 -16.64
C MET A 80 20.05 -4.92 -16.39
N SER A 81 20.45 -4.68 -15.14
CA SER A 81 21.52 -3.72 -14.82
C SER A 81 22.93 -4.24 -15.16
N ILE A 82 23.07 -5.53 -15.51
CA ILE A 82 24.36 -6.17 -15.85
C ILE A 82 24.51 -6.35 -17.39
N THR A 83 23.55 -5.85 -18.18
CA THR A 83 23.61 -5.83 -19.65
C THR A 83 23.74 -4.39 -20.12
#